data_AF-A0A495ZRJ3-F1
#
_entry.id   AF-A0A495ZRJ3-F1
#
_cell.length_a   1.000
_cell.length_b   1.000
_cell.length_c   1.000
_cell.angle_alpha   90.00
_cell.angle_beta   90.00
_cell.angle_gamma   90.00
#
_symmetry.space_group_name_H-M   'P 1'
#
loop_
_entity.id
_entity.type
_entity.pdbx_description
1 polymer ?
#
loop_
_entity_poly.entity_id
_entity_poly.type
_entity_poly.pdbx_seq_one_letter_code
_entity_poly.pdbx_strand_id
1 'polypeptide(L)'
;SDSEREYYFPGGVEDTVAIELKYFADAIRSGGKPEVDAVEGMRSEAICMAVYESGWFGRPVTIEEIENCELEGYQKEINDKLGIGN
;
A
#
# COMPACT_ATOMS: atom_id res chain seq x y z
N SER A 1 20.38 7.10 19.50
CA SER A 1 21.25 6.16 20.25
C SER A 1 21.82 5.12 19.29
N ASP A 2 22.78 4.30 19.73
CA ASP A 2 23.29 3.18 18.91
C ASP A 2 22.17 2.19 18.51
N SER A 3 21.17 2.02 19.39
CA SER A 3 20.00 1.16 19.12
C SER A 3 19.08 1.73 18.03
N GLU A 4 18.85 3.04 18.00
CA GLU A 4 18.07 3.68 16.92
C GLU A 4 18.81 3.60 15.60
N ARG A 5 20.14 3.76 15.61
CA ARG A 5 20.94 3.63 14.38
C ARG A 5 20.87 2.21 13.82
N GLU A 6 20.97 1.19 14.65
CA GLU A 6 20.85 -0.22 14.20
C GLU A 6 19.42 -0.54 13.72
N TYR A 7 18.40 0.11 14.28
CA TYR A 7 17.02 -0.06 13.82
C TYR A 7 16.80 0.55 12.43
N TYR A 8 17.20 1.82 12.22
CA TYR A 8 16.98 2.52 10.95
C TYR A 8 18.03 2.21 9.88
N PHE A 9 19.24 1.79 10.27
CA PHE A 9 20.38 1.51 9.38
C PHE A 9 21.09 0.22 9.83
N PRO A 10 20.41 -0.95 9.79
CA PRO A 10 20.95 -2.22 10.28
C PRO A 10 22.27 -2.55 9.60
N GLY A 11 23.33 -2.75 10.41
CA GLY A 11 24.67 -3.01 9.90
C GLY A 11 25.26 -1.89 9.03
N GLY A 12 24.72 -0.67 9.10
CA GLY A 12 25.16 0.47 8.29
C GLY A 12 24.66 0.46 6.84
N VAL A 13 23.65 -0.37 6.51
CA VAL A 13 23.00 -0.34 5.20
C VAL A 13 22.24 0.97 5.03
N GLU A 14 22.41 1.62 3.88
CA GLU A 14 21.70 2.87 3.50
C GLU A 14 20.73 2.68 2.32
N ASP A 15 20.75 1.50 1.68
CA ASP A 15 19.78 1.16 0.64
C ASP A 15 18.41 0.93 1.29
N THR A 16 17.44 1.78 0.96
CA THR A 16 16.13 1.78 1.60
C THR A 16 15.34 0.50 1.31
N VAL A 17 15.50 -0.10 0.13
CA VAL A 17 14.83 -1.36 -0.20
C VAL A 17 15.40 -2.50 0.65
N ALA A 18 16.72 -2.56 0.82
CA ALA A 18 17.36 -3.55 1.68
C ALA A 18 16.95 -3.40 3.15
N ILE A 19 16.80 -2.16 3.64
CA ILE A 19 16.30 -1.86 4.98
C ILE A 19 14.89 -2.41 5.17
N GLU A 20 13.96 -2.10 4.24
CA GLU A 20 12.57 -2.57 4.31
C GLU A 20 12.46 -4.10 4.22
N LEU A 21 13.25 -4.74 3.36
CA LEU A 21 13.27 -6.21 3.25
C LEU A 21 13.78 -6.87 4.54
N LYS A 22 14.80 -6.29 5.19
CA LYS A 22 15.26 -6.74 6.50
C LYS A 22 14.15 -6.59 7.53
N TYR A 23 13.53 -5.41 7.59
CA TYR A 23 12.44 -5.11 8.52
C TYR A 23 11.30 -6.14 8.39
N PHE A 24 10.89 -6.42 7.16
CA PHE A 24 9.87 -7.41 6.87
C PHE A 24 10.28 -8.82 7.31
N ALA A 25 11.52 -9.24 7.03
CA ALA A 25 12.05 -10.54 7.47
C ALA A 25 12.08 -10.68 9.01
N ASP A 26 12.39 -9.61 9.73
CA ASP A 26 12.37 -9.58 11.19
C ASP A 26 10.95 -9.66 11.76
N ALA A 27 9.99 -8.96 11.15
CA ALA A 27 8.58 -9.05 11.50
C ALA A 27 8.08 -10.50 11.36
N ILE A 28 8.41 -11.17 10.24
CA ILE A 28 8.09 -12.59 10.03
C ILE A 28 8.73 -13.46 11.12
N ARG A 29 10.04 -13.30 11.37
CA ARG A 29 10.78 -14.12 12.33
C ARG A 29 10.24 -13.97 13.76
N SER A 30 9.84 -12.76 14.14
CA SER A 30 9.33 -12.46 15.48
C SER A 30 7.83 -12.70 15.64
N GLY A 31 7.10 -12.92 14.54
CA GLY A 31 5.63 -12.86 14.53
C GLY A 31 5.10 -11.45 14.86
N GLY A 32 5.93 -10.42 14.70
CA GLY A 32 5.59 -9.03 14.96
C GLY A 32 4.73 -8.43 13.86
N LYS A 33 3.90 -7.46 14.23
CA LYS A 33 3.15 -6.65 13.27
C LYS A 33 4.10 -5.61 12.63
N PRO A 34 4.26 -5.57 11.30
CA PRO A 34 5.02 -4.52 10.64
C PRO A 34 4.32 -3.17 10.75
N GLU A 35 5.09 -2.08 10.64
CA GLU A 35 4.63 -0.69 10.61
C GLU A 35 3.68 -0.48 9.43
N VAL A 36 4.09 -0.96 8.26
CA VAL A 36 3.26 -1.00 7.05
C VAL A 36 2.71 -2.42 6.90
N ASP A 37 1.47 -2.61 7.32
CA ASP A 37 0.72 -3.85 7.11
C ASP A 37 -0.12 -3.78 5.83
N ALA A 38 -0.81 -4.88 5.51
CA ALA A 38 -1.66 -4.95 4.32
C ALA A 38 -2.81 -3.92 4.34
N VAL A 39 -3.31 -3.56 5.53
CA VAL A 39 -4.41 -2.60 5.66
C VAL A 39 -3.90 -1.19 5.41
N GLU A 40 -2.75 -0.82 5.97
CA GLU A 40 -2.13 0.48 5.75
C GLU A 40 -1.70 0.66 4.28
N GLY A 41 -1.16 -0.41 3.68
CA GLY A 41 -0.87 -0.43 2.24
C GLY A 41 -2.11 -0.21 1.39
N MET A 42 -3.21 -0.91 1.70
CA MET A 42 -4.49 -0.75 1.00
C MET A 42 -5.04 0.67 1.14
N ARG A 43 -4.98 1.27 2.34
CA ARG A 43 -5.42 2.65 2.58
C ARG A 43 -4.63 3.67 1.79
N SER A 44 -3.31 3.47 1.72
CA SER A 44 -2.43 4.31 0.93
C SER A 44 -2.79 4.24 -0.56
N GLU A 45 -3.05 3.04 -1.06
CA GLU A 45 -3.46 2.83 -2.46
C GLU A 45 -4.86 3.39 -2.75
N ALA A 46 -5.79 3.32 -1.80
CA ALA A 46 -7.14 3.86 -1.95
C ALA A 46 -7.13 5.37 -2.24
N ILE A 47 -6.15 6.11 -1.70
CA ILE A 47 -5.98 7.55 -2.01
C ILE A 47 -5.59 7.74 -3.48
N CYS A 48 -4.65 6.94 -3.99
CA CYS A 48 -4.24 6.98 -5.39
C CYS A 48 -5.43 6.67 -6.32
N MET A 49 -6.19 5.62 -5.99
CA MET A 49 -7.36 5.21 -6.75
C MET A 49 -8.50 6.22 -6.71
N ALA A 50 -8.70 6.91 -5.58
CA ALA A 50 -9.69 7.99 -5.47
C ALA A 50 -9.45 9.12 -6.49
N VAL A 51 -8.18 9.45 -6.78
CA VAL A 51 -7.83 10.46 -7.79
C VAL A 51 -8.29 10.02 -9.19
N TYR A 52 -8.03 8.76 -9.55
CA TYR A 52 -8.43 8.23 -10.85
C TYR A 52 -9.94 8.12 -10.99
N GLU A 53 -10.63 7.59 -9.98
CA GLU A 53 -12.09 7.43 -10.03
C GLU A 53 -12.81 8.78 -9.99
N SER A 54 -12.33 9.74 -9.21
CA SER A 54 -12.84 11.13 -9.24
C SER A 54 -12.72 11.75 -10.63
N GLY A 55 -11.57 11.56 -11.29
CA GLY A 55 -11.34 12.03 -12.66
C GLY A 55 -12.26 11.35 -13.69
N TRP A 56 -12.51 10.05 -13.52
CA TRP A 56 -13.40 9.27 -14.39
C TRP A 56 -14.86 9.70 -14.28
N PHE A 57 -15.38 9.83 -13.06
CA PHE A 57 -16.79 10.17 -12.81
C PHE A 57 -17.07 11.69 -12.83
N GLY A 58 -16.03 12.52 -12.84
CA GLY A 58 -16.18 13.98 -12.84
C GLY A 58 -16.81 14.53 -11.56
N ARG A 59 -16.66 13.81 -10.43
CA ARG A 59 -17.19 14.22 -9.11
C ARG A 59 -16.22 13.83 -8.00
N PRO A 60 -16.22 14.55 -6.86
CA PRO A 60 -15.55 14.08 -5.65
C PRO A 60 -16.07 12.70 -5.24
N VAL A 61 -15.18 11.83 -4.75
CA VAL A 61 -15.49 10.48 -4.24
C VAL A 61 -15.08 10.37 -2.77
N THR A 62 -15.69 9.48 -2.01
CA THR A 62 -15.22 9.17 -0.65
C THR A 62 -14.16 8.07 -0.69
N ILE A 63 -13.29 8.02 0.33
CA ILE A 63 -12.33 6.93 0.46
C ILE A 63 -13.05 5.59 0.70
N GLU A 64 -14.17 5.60 1.43
CA GLU A 64 -14.99 4.42 1.69
C GLU A 64 -15.53 3.79 0.39
N GLU A 65 -15.95 4.60 -0.59
CA GLU A 65 -16.37 4.12 -1.91
C GLU A 65 -15.26 3.33 -2.63
N ILE A 66 -14.00 3.72 -2.41
CA ILE A 66 -12.83 3.08 -3.02
C ILE A 66 -12.41 1.85 -2.22
N GLU A 67 -12.31 1.94 -0.89
CA GLU A 67 -11.92 0.83 -0.01
C GLU A 67 -12.90 -0.34 -0.10
N ASN A 68 -14.20 -0.05 -0.26
CA ASN A 68 -15.24 -1.07 -0.40
C ASN A 68 -15.45 -1.54 -1.85
N CYS A 69 -14.71 -1.00 -2.81
CA CYS A 69 -14.90 -1.23 -4.24
C CYS A 69 -16.36 -0.99 -4.72
N GLU A 70 -17.05 -0.02 -4.12
CA GLU A 70 -18.44 0.32 -4.47
C GLU A 70 -18.53 1.16 -5.75
N LEU A 71 -17.43 1.86 -6.08
CA LEU A 71 -17.32 2.71 -7.24
C LEU A 71 -16.08 2.32 -8.05
N GLU A 72 -16.29 1.79 -9.26
CA GLU A 72 -15.23 1.45 -10.19
C GLU A 72 -15.59 1.86 -11.62
N GLY A 73 -14.82 2.78 -12.18
CA GLY A 73 -14.90 3.20 -13.57
C GLY A 73 -13.55 3.02 -14.25
N TYR A 74 -12.54 3.73 -13.73
CA TYR A 74 -11.17 3.61 -14.22
C TYR A 74 -10.61 2.19 -14.02
N GLN A 75 -10.71 1.63 -12.81
CA GLN A 75 -10.22 0.27 -12.53
C GLN A 75 -11.01 -0.77 -13.32
N LYS A 76 -12.32 -0.54 -13.51
CA LYS A 76 -13.19 -1.47 -14.22
C LYS A 76 -12.73 -1.69 -15.67
N GLU A 77 -12.33 -0.62 -16.38
CA GLU A 77 -11.82 -0.75 -17.75
C GLU A 77 -10.57 -1.66 -17.82
N ILE A 78 -9.71 -1.59 -16.81
CA ILE A 78 -8.51 -2.43 -16.71
C ILE A 78 -8.90 -3.87 -16.41
N ASN A 79 -9.80 -4.08 -15.44
CA ASN A 79 -10.32 -5.38 -15.06
C ASN A 79 -10.92 -6.11 -16.27
N ASP A 80 -11.78 -5.43 -17.05
CA ASP A 80 -12.41 -5.97 -18.25
C ASP A 80 -11.37 -6.40 -19.30
N LYS A 81 -10.28 -5.63 -19.48
CA LYS A 81 -9.19 -5.97 -20.42
C LYS A 81 -8.32 -7.14 -19.94
N LEU A 82 -8.14 -7.28 -18.63
CA LEU A 82 -7.38 -8.37 -18.03
C LEU A 82 -8.22 -9.64 -17.82
N GLY A 83 -9.54 -9.56 -18.02
CA GLY A 83 -10.46 -10.67 -17.74
C GLY A 83 -10.61 -10.97 -16.24
N ILE A 84 -10.39 -9.96 -15.40
CA ILE A 84 -10.51 -10.04 -13.94
C ILE A 84 -11.88 -9.47 -13.55
N GLY A 85 -12.60 -10.11 -12.62
CA GLY A 85 -13.88 -9.60 -12.13
C GLY A 85 -15.14 -10.24 -12.72
N ASN A 86 -15.02 -11.37 -13.43
CA ASN A 86 -16.14 -12.29 -13.71
C ASN A 86 -16.36 -13.27 -12.56
#